data_AF-A0A661JSH8-F1
#
_entry.id   AF-A0A661JSH8-F1
#
_cell.length_a   1.000
_cell.length_b   1.000
_cell.length_c   1.000
_cell.angle_alpha   90.00
_cell.angle_beta   90.00
_cell.angle_gamma   90.00
#
_symmetry.space_group_name_H-M   'P 1'
#
loop_
_entity.id
_entity.type
_entity.pdbx_description
1 polymer ?
#
loop_
_entity_poly.entity_id
_entity_poly.type
_entity_poly.pdbx_seq_one_letter_code
_entity_poly.pdbx_strand_id
1 'polypeptide(L)'
;MKGPIDEKNGEHVTLGVSDFPATQFFIHLSRGTRYFRDKEFEKAIAEWEAATRLRPELVRLKKIPGSILFKGDLGQVPLLGFLYAVYSNGQTGIAIVRNEFAFKEVFFKEGWIVFARTTKSEERIGNFLLRREVISEESLERLALQAKKEGKKLGFFLVEKGFLSERELQEILEFQVKEILCDLFTWREGEFFFAEKEVGDEDVVVSYTPLDIALMAARRALDFSTFRKMIPHNRVIFRISPHIERDKEKVTEKLDANEKFIFSLIDGTRNIDQLIRFSGNDEISVINILYRLVTMGLITKSKDIGVYEDQAYKEISGFLTTLVKILESFVKAMETEIGVKARELVEKAKGKLSLDYQKVFINYPPKEEKRFEPSIILRNISRYFPDPDKRFVFIDAFYELFTHLLDDMNRILGETWTKKVVHELEVYRSEVHRIYPDSPNKRKLVSYLDKLTALYGG
;
A
#
# COMPACT_ATOMS: atom_id res chain seq x y z
N MET A 1 6.92 11.83 20.61
CA MET A 1 7.94 12.76 20.09
C MET A 1 7.19 13.87 19.38
N LYS A 2 7.27 15.10 19.94
CA LYS A 2 6.64 16.38 19.57
C LYS A 2 5.35 16.31 18.71
N GLY A 3 4.22 16.67 19.32
CA GLY A 3 2.91 16.78 18.67
C GLY A 3 2.88 17.78 17.50
N PRO A 4 1.76 17.88 16.76
CA PRO A 4 1.62 18.86 15.68
C PRO A 4 1.89 20.24 16.27
N ILE A 5 2.53 21.09 15.46
CA ILE A 5 2.89 22.48 15.79
C ILE A 5 1.75 23.09 16.63
N ASP A 6 2.06 23.42 17.89
CA ASP A 6 1.14 24.00 18.87
C ASP A 6 0.54 25.25 18.20
N GLU A 7 -0.75 25.22 17.82
CA GLU A 7 -1.48 26.33 17.17
C GLU A 7 -1.63 27.57 18.10
N LYS A 8 -0.78 27.70 19.12
CA LYS A 8 -0.77 28.82 20.06
C LYS A 8 -0.10 30.04 19.46
N ASN A 9 -0.94 30.99 19.04
CA ASN A 9 -0.66 32.42 18.90
C ASN A 9 0.53 32.81 17.98
N GLY A 10 0.61 32.23 16.79
CA GLY A 10 1.45 32.80 15.71
C GLY A 10 0.66 33.82 14.88
N GLU A 11 1.27 34.94 14.52
CA GLU A 11 0.74 35.79 13.44
C GLU A 11 0.87 35.04 12.11
N HIS A 12 -0.22 34.95 11.34
CA HIS A 12 -0.28 34.21 10.07
C HIS A 12 -0.89 35.07 8.96
N VAL A 13 -0.44 34.86 7.72
CA VAL A 13 -1.06 35.47 6.54
C VAL A 13 -2.06 34.51 5.92
N THR A 14 -3.31 34.93 5.77
CA THR A 14 -4.29 34.20 4.96
C THR A 14 -4.01 34.48 3.47
N LEU A 15 -3.73 33.42 2.72
CA LEU A 15 -3.54 33.48 1.26
C LEU A 15 -4.91 33.34 0.57
N GLY A 16 -5.24 34.30 -0.30
CA GLY A 16 -6.49 34.34 -1.04
C GLY A 16 -6.28 34.47 -2.55
N VAL A 17 -7.37 34.34 -3.32
CA VAL A 17 -7.34 34.45 -4.80
C VAL A 17 -6.79 35.80 -5.26
N SER A 18 -7.02 36.87 -4.50
CA SER A 18 -6.53 38.22 -4.81
C SER A 18 -5.00 38.37 -4.76
N ASP A 19 -4.29 37.43 -4.13
CA ASP A 19 -2.83 37.47 -4.06
C ASP A 19 -2.17 36.98 -5.36
N PHE A 20 -2.95 36.41 -6.27
CA PHE A 20 -2.48 35.87 -7.55
C PHE A 20 -2.67 36.89 -8.69
N PRO A 21 -1.60 37.23 -9.44
CA PRO A 21 -1.70 38.11 -10.61
C PRO A 21 -2.69 37.60 -11.67
N ALA A 22 -3.46 38.49 -12.28
CA ALA A 22 -4.38 38.17 -13.38
C ALA A 22 -3.66 38.09 -14.74
N THR A 23 -2.53 37.38 -14.80
CA THR A 23 -1.70 37.28 -16.01
C THR A 23 -2.01 36.02 -16.81
N GLN A 24 -1.55 35.97 -18.07
CA GLN A 24 -1.79 34.80 -18.94
C GLN A 24 -1.33 33.50 -18.29
N PHE A 25 -0.22 33.53 -17.55
CA PHE A 25 0.29 32.39 -16.81
C PHE A 25 -0.74 31.86 -15.79
N PHE A 26 -1.26 32.73 -14.90
CA PHE A 26 -2.24 32.31 -13.89
C PHE A 26 -3.61 31.99 -14.48
N ILE A 27 -3.98 32.60 -15.61
CA ILE A 27 -5.18 32.23 -16.36
C ILE A 27 -5.07 30.77 -16.82
N HIS A 28 -3.95 30.38 -17.43
CA HIS A 28 -3.70 28.99 -17.82
C HIS A 28 -3.68 28.05 -16.60
N LEU A 29 -3.02 28.42 -15.49
CA LEU A 29 -3.05 27.61 -14.26
C LEU A 29 -4.48 27.37 -13.76
N SER A 30 -5.29 28.44 -13.72
CA SER A 30 -6.68 28.40 -13.25
C SER A 30 -7.58 27.56 -14.18
N ARG A 31 -7.48 27.76 -15.50
CA ARG A 31 -8.23 26.98 -16.50
C ARG A 31 -7.84 25.50 -16.46
N GLY A 32 -6.54 25.21 -16.44
CA GLY A 32 -6.06 23.83 -16.36
C GLY A 32 -6.53 23.13 -15.07
N THR A 33 -6.50 23.83 -13.94
CA THR A 33 -7.07 23.32 -12.67
C THR A 33 -8.55 23.01 -12.79
N ARG A 34 -9.34 23.89 -13.42
CA ARG A 34 -10.77 23.67 -13.64
C ARG A 34 -11.01 22.44 -14.51
N TYR A 35 -10.35 22.35 -15.67
CA TYR A 35 -10.46 21.19 -16.55
C TYR A 35 -10.06 19.89 -15.85
N PHE A 36 -9.00 19.91 -15.04
CA PHE A 36 -8.59 18.74 -14.27
C PHE A 36 -9.68 18.31 -13.28
N ARG A 37 -10.28 19.28 -12.55
CA ARG A 37 -11.41 19.02 -11.63
C ARG A 37 -12.63 18.46 -12.36
N ASP A 38 -12.89 18.93 -13.57
CA ASP A 38 -13.99 18.47 -14.43
C ASP A 38 -13.68 17.16 -15.18
N LYS A 39 -12.52 16.54 -14.91
CA LYS A 39 -12.02 15.31 -15.54
C LYS A 39 -11.75 15.45 -17.06
N GLU A 40 -11.58 16.67 -17.54
CA GLU A 40 -11.16 16.99 -18.90
C GLU A 40 -9.62 17.03 -18.99
N PHE A 41 -8.98 15.90 -18.70
CA PHE A 41 -7.53 15.84 -18.46
C PHE A 41 -6.68 16.29 -19.65
N GLU A 42 -7.09 16.03 -20.89
CA GLU A 42 -6.38 16.50 -22.10
C GLU A 42 -6.34 18.03 -22.17
N LYS A 43 -7.47 18.70 -21.86
CA LYS A 43 -7.55 20.16 -21.82
C LYS A 43 -6.72 20.72 -20.67
N ALA A 44 -6.73 20.05 -19.51
CA ALA A 44 -5.90 20.42 -18.38
C ALA A 44 -4.40 20.40 -18.72
N ILE A 45 -3.95 19.32 -19.38
CA ILE A 45 -2.57 19.17 -19.85
C ILE A 45 -2.22 20.29 -20.83
N ALA A 46 -3.08 20.55 -21.83
CA ALA A 46 -2.83 21.60 -22.82
C ALA A 46 -2.68 22.99 -22.20
N GLU A 47 -3.53 23.36 -21.24
CA GLU A 47 -3.43 24.64 -20.53
C GLU A 47 -2.15 24.73 -19.69
N TRP A 48 -1.79 23.67 -18.96
CA TRP A 48 -0.56 23.67 -18.15
C TRP A 48 0.72 23.62 -18.99
N GLU A 49 0.73 22.93 -20.13
CA GLU A 49 1.83 22.99 -21.10
C GLU A 49 1.94 24.34 -21.80
N ALA A 50 0.84 25.08 -21.95
CA ALA A 50 0.90 26.48 -22.39
C ALA A 50 1.54 27.36 -21.30
N ALA A 51 1.20 27.14 -20.03
CA ALA A 51 1.76 27.87 -18.90
C ALA A 51 3.28 27.69 -18.76
N THR A 52 3.83 26.49 -19.02
CA THR A 52 5.30 26.25 -18.96
C THR A 52 6.10 27.04 -19.99
N ARG A 53 5.46 27.53 -21.05
CA ARG A 53 6.10 28.36 -22.10
C ARG A 53 6.08 29.86 -21.78
N LEU A 54 5.34 30.27 -20.76
CA LEU A 54 5.24 31.66 -20.34
C LEU A 54 6.26 31.96 -19.25
N ARG A 55 6.63 33.24 -19.12
CA ARG A 55 7.52 33.67 -18.04
C ARG A 55 6.77 33.58 -16.71
N PRO A 56 7.22 32.77 -15.75
CA PRO A 56 6.61 32.70 -14.42
C PRO A 56 6.73 34.07 -13.73
N GLU A 57 5.61 34.56 -13.20
CA GLU A 57 5.58 35.78 -12.38
C GLU A 57 5.59 35.45 -10.90
N LEU A 58 6.15 36.37 -10.11
CA LEU A 58 6.24 36.25 -8.66
C LEU A 58 4.86 36.45 -8.02
N VAL A 59 4.41 35.50 -7.21
CA VAL A 59 3.26 35.71 -6.32
C VAL A 59 3.70 36.59 -5.16
N ARG A 60 3.07 37.74 -4.94
CA ARG A 60 3.46 38.63 -3.84
C ARG A 60 2.95 38.08 -2.51
N LEU A 61 3.82 37.41 -1.78
CA LEU A 61 3.52 36.91 -0.46
C LEU A 61 3.84 37.97 0.60
N LYS A 62 2.89 38.23 1.52
CA LYS A 62 3.15 39.05 2.70
C LYS A 62 4.07 38.28 3.65
N LYS A 63 5.14 38.90 4.13
CA LYS A 63 6.05 38.27 5.11
C LYS A 63 5.67 38.72 6.52
N ILE A 64 5.57 37.77 7.45
CA ILE A 64 5.41 38.03 8.88
C ILE A 64 6.49 37.22 9.63
N PRO A 65 7.17 37.79 10.65
CA PRO A 65 8.06 37.02 11.51
C PRO A 65 7.27 35.98 12.32
N GLY A 66 7.54 34.68 12.14
CA GLY A 66 6.81 33.64 12.86
C GLY A 66 7.04 32.22 12.31
N SER A 67 6.38 31.24 12.92
CA SER A 67 6.55 29.80 12.63
C SER A 67 5.67 29.28 11.49
N ILE A 68 4.55 29.93 11.19
CA ILE A 68 3.69 29.62 10.03
C ILE A 68 3.46 30.92 9.28
N LEU A 69 3.84 30.93 8.00
CA LEU A 69 3.83 32.12 7.15
C LEU A 69 2.52 32.27 6.39
N PHE A 70 1.96 31.16 5.91
CA PHE A 70 0.74 31.15 5.09
C PHE A 70 -0.25 30.12 5.61
N LYS A 71 -1.53 30.48 5.63
CA LYS A 71 -2.68 29.57 5.78
C LYS A 71 -3.68 29.83 4.67
N GLY A 72 -4.38 28.81 4.20
CA GLY A 72 -5.54 28.99 3.35
C GLY A 72 -6.37 27.72 3.20
N ASP A 73 -7.34 27.78 2.29
CA ASP A 73 -8.28 26.71 2.00
C ASP A 73 -8.24 26.34 0.50
N LEU A 74 -8.21 25.05 0.20
CA LEU A 74 -8.12 24.50 -1.17
C LEU A 74 -9.35 24.79 -2.04
N GLY A 75 -10.50 25.09 -1.40
CA GLY A 75 -11.71 25.55 -2.07
C GLY A 75 -11.58 26.99 -2.57
N GLN A 76 -10.81 27.83 -1.89
CA GLN A 76 -10.55 29.22 -2.29
C GLN A 76 -9.33 29.34 -3.20
N VAL A 77 -8.19 28.79 -2.78
CA VAL A 77 -6.93 28.84 -3.52
C VAL A 77 -6.60 27.42 -3.99
N PRO A 78 -6.60 27.14 -5.30
CA PRO A 78 -6.23 25.83 -5.80
C PRO A 78 -4.82 25.42 -5.36
N LEU A 79 -4.64 24.12 -5.09
CA LEU A 79 -3.36 23.54 -4.67
C LEU A 79 -2.20 24.00 -5.56
N LEU A 80 -2.36 23.96 -6.87
CA LEU A 80 -1.32 24.36 -7.83
C LEU A 80 -0.91 25.83 -7.65
N GLY A 81 -1.87 26.73 -7.39
CA GLY A 81 -1.60 28.12 -7.10
C GLY A 81 -0.79 28.28 -5.81
N PHE A 82 -1.22 27.61 -4.73
CA PHE A 82 -0.51 27.61 -3.45
C PHE A 82 0.94 27.11 -3.60
N LEU A 83 1.14 25.91 -4.17
CA LEU A 83 2.49 25.34 -4.36
C LEU A 83 3.35 26.25 -5.25
N TYR A 84 2.76 26.86 -6.28
CA TYR A 84 3.45 27.82 -7.13
C TYR A 84 3.84 29.11 -6.40
N ALA A 85 3.02 29.58 -5.46
CA ALA A 85 3.38 30.73 -4.64
C ALA A 85 4.63 30.46 -3.81
N VAL A 86 4.74 29.27 -3.22
CA VAL A 86 5.95 28.82 -2.50
C VAL A 86 7.16 28.72 -3.46
N TYR A 87 6.96 28.08 -4.61
CA TYR A 87 8.00 27.90 -5.64
C TYR A 87 8.55 29.22 -6.17
N SER A 88 7.69 30.11 -6.63
CA SER A 88 8.08 31.38 -7.26
C SER A 88 8.83 32.32 -6.30
N ASN A 89 8.57 32.20 -5.00
CA ASN A 89 9.27 32.99 -3.98
C ASN A 89 10.57 32.34 -3.49
N GLY A 90 10.98 31.20 -4.05
CA GLY A 90 12.21 30.52 -3.66
C GLY A 90 12.20 30.04 -2.20
N GLN A 91 11.02 29.78 -1.64
CA GLN A 91 10.89 29.49 -0.21
C GLN A 91 11.44 28.10 0.14
N THR A 92 12.08 28.00 1.31
CA THR A 92 12.56 26.74 1.90
C THR A 92 11.74 26.43 3.15
N GLY A 93 11.13 25.25 3.20
CA GLY A 93 10.24 24.89 4.30
C GLY A 93 9.32 23.73 4.01
N ILE A 94 8.24 23.64 4.76
CA ILE A 94 7.26 22.55 4.65
C ILE A 94 5.87 23.15 4.41
N ALA A 95 5.27 22.77 3.28
CA ALA A 95 3.86 22.94 3.03
C ALA A 95 3.09 21.75 3.62
N ILE A 96 2.13 22.04 4.49
CA ILE A 96 1.27 21.06 5.15
C ILE A 96 -0.12 21.19 4.53
N VAL A 97 -0.70 20.08 4.09
CA VAL A 97 -2.07 20.03 3.57
C VAL A 97 -2.85 18.95 4.31
N ARG A 98 -4.01 19.31 4.87
CA ARG A 98 -4.85 18.41 5.67
C ARG A 98 -6.31 18.50 5.27
N ASN A 99 -6.99 17.36 5.32
CA ASN A 99 -8.44 17.27 5.28
C ASN A 99 -8.91 16.38 6.45
N GLU A 100 -10.20 16.03 6.49
CA GLU A 100 -10.77 15.21 7.57
C GLU A 100 -10.16 13.80 7.67
N PHE A 101 -9.59 13.28 6.58
CA PHE A 101 -9.16 11.88 6.47
C PHE A 101 -7.65 11.70 6.52
N ALA A 102 -6.89 12.68 6.07
CA ALA A 102 -5.46 12.53 5.81
C ALA A 102 -4.69 13.85 5.97
N PHE A 103 -3.38 13.67 6.10
CA PHE A 103 -2.42 14.75 6.28
C PHE A 103 -1.20 14.47 5.39
N LYS A 104 -0.76 15.49 4.65
CA LYS A 104 0.37 15.43 3.72
C LYS A 104 1.30 16.61 3.93
N GLU A 105 2.59 16.34 3.87
CA GLU A 105 3.64 17.34 3.93
C GLU A 105 4.44 17.32 2.64
N VAL A 106 4.70 18.49 2.08
CA VAL A 106 5.51 18.72 0.89
C VAL A 106 6.67 19.62 1.27
N PHE A 107 7.88 19.14 1.04
CA PHE A 107 9.11 19.81 1.43
C PHE A 107 9.62 20.63 0.26
N PHE A 108 9.99 21.86 0.54
CA PHE A 108 10.51 22.83 -0.40
C PHE A 108 11.93 23.22 -0.03
N LYS A 109 12.81 23.27 -1.02
CA LYS A 109 14.16 23.83 -0.89
C LYS A 109 14.42 24.77 -2.05
N GLU A 110 14.67 26.04 -1.73
CA GLU A 110 14.88 27.11 -2.71
C GLU A 110 13.75 27.16 -3.76
N GLY A 111 12.52 26.94 -3.31
CA GLY A 111 11.32 26.88 -4.14
C GLY A 111 11.05 25.52 -4.81
N TRP A 112 12.02 24.61 -4.92
CA TRP A 112 11.80 23.29 -5.53
C TRP A 112 11.11 22.33 -4.58
N ILE A 113 10.16 21.53 -5.10
CA ILE A 113 9.60 20.41 -4.35
C ILE A 113 10.65 19.30 -4.33
N VAL A 114 11.13 18.96 -3.13
CA VAL A 114 12.26 18.03 -2.96
C VAL A 114 11.88 16.72 -2.27
N PHE A 115 10.79 16.71 -1.51
CA PHE A 115 10.28 15.53 -0.83
C PHE A 115 8.80 15.66 -0.48
N ALA A 116 8.15 14.55 -0.18
CA ALA A 116 6.80 14.53 0.36
C ALA A 116 6.59 13.33 1.29
N ARG A 117 5.77 13.49 2.32
CA ARG A 117 5.36 12.40 3.21
C ARG A 117 3.90 12.54 3.63
N THR A 118 3.30 11.43 4.06
CA THR A 118 1.89 11.40 4.50
C THR A 118 1.69 10.57 5.77
N THR A 119 0.60 10.84 6.47
CA THR A 119 0.11 9.99 7.56
C THR A 119 -0.58 8.72 7.07
N LYS A 120 -1.04 8.67 5.81
CA LYS A 120 -1.69 7.48 5.24
C LYS A 120 -0.69 6.33 5.19
N SER A 121 -0.96 5.30 6.00
CA SER A 121 -0.03 4.19 6.20
C SER A 121 0.36 3.52 4.88
N GLU A 122 -0.60 3.41 3.97
CA GLU A 122 -0.54 2.74 2.66
C GLU A 122 0.49 3.34 1.70
N GLU A 123 0.83 4.61 1.92
CA GLU A 123 1.76 5.40 1.10
C GLU A 123 3.14 5.50 1.77
N ARG A 124 3.41 4.77 2.86
CA ARG A 124 4.71 4.80 3.58
C ARG A 124 5.71 3.80 3.00
N ILE A 125 6.98 4.20 2.92
CA ILE A 125 8.11 3.35 2.50
C ILE A 125 8.15 2.00 3.24
N GLY A 126 7.82 1.98 4.53
CA GLY A 126 7.75 0.74 5.30
C GLY A 126 6.77 -0.25 4.68
N ASN A 127 5.52 0.18 4.44
CA ASN A 127 4.51 -0.66 3.83
C ASN A 127 4.83 -1.02 2.39
N PHE A 128 5.50 -0.14 1.67
CA PHE A 128 6.02 -0.42 0.36
C PHE A 128 7.06 -1.56 0.36
N LEU A 129 7.96 -1.57 1.34
CA LEU A 129 8.96 -2.63 1.54
C LEU A 129 8.35 -3.93 2.08
N LEU A 130 7.28 -3.84 2.87
CA LEU A 130 6.47 -5.01 3.25
C LEU A 130 5.77 -5.62 2.03
N ARG A 131 5.22 -4.79 1.13
CA ARG A 131 4.52 -5.21 -0.09
C ARG A 131 5.46 -5.87 -1.10
N ARG A 132 6.67 -5.33 -1.25
CA ARG A 132 7.75 -5.89 -2.07
C ARG A 132 8.60 -6.91 -1.34
N GLU A 133 8.23 -7.20 -0.10
CA GLU A 133 8.65 -8.39 0.58
C GLU A 133 10.16 -8.47 0.90
N VAL A 134 10.86 -7.33 0.81
CA VAL A 134 12.27 -7.15 1.19
C VAL A 134 12.48 -7.43 2.68
N ILE A 135 11.46 -7.15 3.52
CA ILE A 135 11.53 -7.23 4.99
C ILE A 135 10.17 -7.70 5.55
N SER A 136 10.13 -8.56 6.59
CA SER A 136 8.88 -8.91 7.30
C SER A 136 8.35 -7.73 8.15
N GLU A 137 7.07 -7.73 8.57
CA GLU A 137 6.53 -6.63 9.40
C GLU A 137 7.22 -6.57 10.76
N GLU A 138 7.49 -7.73 11.36
CA GLU A 138 8.27 -7.84 12.59
C GLU A 138 9.70 -7.33 12.42
N SER A 139 10.38 -7.71 11.33
CA SER A 139 11.72 -7.23 11.05
C SER A 139 11.71 -5.73 10.77
N LEU A 140 10.72 -5.22 10.04
CA LEU A 140 10.60 -3.80 9.73
C LEU A 140 10.32 -2.98 10.97
N GLU A 141 9.43 -3.43 11.87
CA GLU A 141 9.18 -2.77 13.14
C GLU A 141 10.41 -2.79 14.03
N ARG A 142 11.10 -3.94 14.14
CA ARG A 142 12.35 -4.04 14.89
C ARG A 142 13.42 -3.10 14.32
N LEU A 143 13.59 -3.09 13.00
CA LEU A 143 14.54 -2.22 12.30
C LEU A 143 14.14 -0.75 12.41
N ALA A 144 12.85 -0.42 12.39
CA ALA A 144 12.35 0.94 12.59
C ALA A 144 12.54 1.42 14.04
N LEU A 145 12.29 0.56 15.02
CA LEU A 145 12.58 0.84 16.42
C LEU A 145 14.07 1.03 16.65
N GLN A 146 14.90 0.20 16.03
CA GLN A 146 16.36 0.32 16.10
C GLN A 146 16.86 1.61 15.41
N ALA A 147 16.42 1.87 14.18
CA ALA A 147 16.73 3.11 13.46
C ALA A 147 16.35 4.35 14.29
N LYS A 148 15.16 4.33 14.91
CA LYS A 148 14.69 5.41 15.80
C LYS A 148 15.56 5.56 17.04
N LYS A 149 16.00 4.46 17.67
CA LYS A 149 16.95 4.48 18.81
C LYS A 149 18.31 5.05 18.40
N GLU A 150 18.75 4.76 17.18
CA GLU A 150 20.00 5.26 16.60
C GLU A 150 19.87 6.65 15.96
N GLY A 151 18.68 7.26 15.96
CA GLY A 151 18.44 8.57 15.35
C GLY A 151 18.49 8.58 13.81
N LYS A 152 18.41 7.42 13.17
CA LYS A 152 18.51 7.24 11.72
C LYS A 152 17.13 7.17 11.05
N LYS A 153 17.03 7.65 9.80
CA LYS A 153 15.85 7.43 8.95
C LYS A 153 15.81 5.95 8.55
N LEU A 154 14.61 5.36 8.55
CA LEU A 154 14.41 3.94 8.25
C LEU A 154 15.05 3.52 6.92
N GLY A 155 14.82 4.28 5.84
CA GLY A 155 15.38 3.95 4.52
C GLY A 155 16.90 3.74 4.53
N PHE A 156 17.66 4.73 5.03
CA PHE A 156 19.12 4.63 5.15
C PHE A 156 19.55 3.48 6.06
N PHE A 157 18.85 3.27 7.17
CA PHE A 157 19.13 2.16 8.06
C PHE A 157 18.95 0.80 7.38
N LEU A 158 17.99 0.66 6.46
CA LEU A 158 17.80 -0.57 5.69
C LEU A 158 18.90 -0.81 4.65
N VAL A 159 19.46 0.25 4.09
CA VAL A 159 20.65 0.17 3.23
C VAL A 159 21.86 -0.29 4.04
N GLU A 160 22.11 0.33 5.20
CA GLU A 160 23.21 -0.06 6.09
C GLU A 160 23.14 -1.54 6.52
N LYS A 161 21.93 -2.07 6.70
CA LYS A 161 21.69 -3.48 7.07
C LYS A 161 21.65 -4.43 5.87
N GLY A 162 21.89 -3.95 4.65
CA GLY A 162 21.96 -4.76 3.43
C GLY A 162 20.61 -5.25 2.91
N PHE A 163 19.49 -4.68 3.38
CA PHE A 163 18.16 -5.03 2.87
C PHE A 163 17.85 -4.32 1.54
N LEU A 164 18.46 -3.16 1.29
CA LEU A 164 18.27 -2.38 0.07
C LEU A 164 19.62 -1.87 -0.43
N SER A 165 19.77 -1.73 -1.73
CA SER A 165 20.79 -0.85 -2.29
C SER A 165 20.38 0.62 -2.20
N GLU A 166 21.33 1.54 -2.24
CA GLU A 166 21.06 2.99 -2.30
C GLU A 166 20.19 3.35 -3.51
N ARG A 167 20.46 2.72 -4.66
CA ARG A 167 19.68 2.90 -5.88
C ARG A 167 18.23 2.47 -5.69
N GLU A 168 18.00 1.30 -5.11
CA GLU A 168 16.62 0.83 -4.84
C GLU A 168 15.93 1.77 -3.85
N LEU A 169 16.60 2.19 -2.78
CA LEU A 169 16.01 3.15 -1.85
C LEU A 169 15.59 4.44 -2.57
N GLN A 170 16.45 4.98 -3.43
CA GLN A 170 16.17 6.18 -4.21
C GLN A 170 14.96 5.99 -5.13
N GLU A 171 14.92 4.91 -5.94
CA GLU A 171 13.78 4.61 -6.82
C GLU A 171 12.46 4.48 -6.05
N ILE A 172 12.51 3.90 -4.85
CA ILE A 172 11.34 3.72 -3.97
C ILE A 172 10.86 5.06 -3.40
N LEU A 173 11.77 5.88 -2.89
CA LEU A 173 11.44 7.18 -2.35
C LEU A 173 10.90 8.10 -3.44
N GLU A 174 11.51 8.11 -4.64
CA GLU A 174 11.00 8.88 -5.77
C GLU A 174 9.57 8.50 -6.15
N PHE A 175 9.29 7.19 -6.24
CA PHE A 175 7.93 6.72 -6.49
C PHE A 175 6.97 7.15 -5.39
N GLN A 176 7.36 6.97 -4.13
CA GLN A 176 6.53 7.35 -2.99
C GLN A 176 6.18 8.84 -3.02
N VAL A 177 7.17 9.71 -3.30
CA VAL A 177 6.96 11.15 -3.43
C VAL A 177 6.01 11.46 -4.58
N LYS A 178 6.18 10.83 -5.75
CA LYS A 178 5.27 11.00 -6.90
C LYS A 178 3.83 10.60 -6.55
N GLU A 179 3.62 9.49 -5.87
CA GLU A 179 2.29 9.02 -5.46
C GLU A 179 1.62 10.01 -4.51
N ILE A 180 2.35 10.44 -3.48
CA ILE A 180 1.82 11.39 -2.48
C ILE A 180 1.41 12.69 -3.15
N LEU A 181 2.28 13.21 -4.03
CA LEU A 181 2.06 14.47 -4.74
C LEU A 181 0.93 14.36 -5.77
N CYS A 182 0.84 13.29 -6.55
CA CYS A 182 -0.25 13.10 -7.51
C CYS A 182 -1.61 12.92 -6.82
N ASP A 183 -1.68 12.16 -5.73
CA ASP A 183 -2.91 12.04 -4.94
C ASP A 183 -3.31 13.37 -4.31
N LEU A 184 -2.35 14.21 -3.88
CA LEU A 184 -2.68 15.52 -3.33
C LEU A 184 -3.43 16.41 -4.35
N PHE A 185 -3.13 16.29 -5.65
CA PHE A 185 -3.86 17.01 -6.70
C PHE A 185 -5.31 16.56 -6.88
N THR A 186 -5.70 15.38 -6.38
CA THR A 186 -7.11 14.94 -6.40
C THR A 186 -7.94 15.57 -5.30
N TRP A 187 -7.32 16.24 -4.31
CA TRP A 187 -8.01 16.87 -3.20
C TRP A 187 -8.67 18.18 -3.66
N ARG A 188 -9.97 18.29 -3.43
CA ARG A 188 -10.77 19.48 -3.79
C ARG A 188 -10.93 20.46 -2.64
N GLU A 189 -10.90 19.95 -1.42
CA GLU A 189 -11.18 20.66 -0.18
C GLU A 189 -10.13 20.27 0.86
N GLY A 190 -9.87 21.17 1.81
CA GLY A 190 -8.87 21.00 2.85
C GLY A 190 -8.15 22.29 3.18
N GLU A 191 -7.50 22.31 4.33
CA GLU A 191 -6.68 23.42 4.78
C GLU A 191 -5.23 23.18 4.37
N PHE A 192 -4.53 24.26 4.00
CA PHE A 192 -3.09 24.25 3.80
C PHE A 192 -2.38 25.28 4.65
N PHE A 193 -1.13 24.99 4.97
CA PHE A 193 -0.24 25.83 5.75
C PHE A 193 1.17 25.75 5.16
N PHE A 194 1.97 26.79 5.34
CA PHE A 194 3.40 26.75 5.03
C PHE A 194 4.21 27.30 6.19
N ALA A 195 5.24 26.55 6.59
CA ALA A 195 6.17 26.91 7.64
C ALA A 195 7.60 26.92 7.07
N GLU A 196 8.32 28.03 7.25
CA GLU A 196 9.76 28.06 6.98
C GLU A 196 10.46 27.08 7.91
N LYS A 197 11.32 26.26 7.32
CA LYS A 197 12.10 25.25 8.04
C LYS A 197 13.30 24.90 7.20
N GLU A 198 14.44 24.71 7.84
CA GLU A 198 15.62 24.18 7.17
C GLU A 198 15.33 22.78 6.60
N VAL A 199 15.72 22.58 5.34
CA VAL A 199 15.62 21.32 4.61
C VAL A 199 17.02 20.93 4.17
N GLY A 200 17.57 19.87 4.77
CA GLY A 200 18.92 19.40 4.52
C GLY A 200 19.06 18.79 3.11
N ASP A 201 20.29 18.65 2.62
CA ASP A 201 20.54 17.96 1.34
C ASP A 201 20.14 16.48 1.40
N GLU A 202 20.22 15.87 2.58
CA GLU A 202 19.79 14.50 2.86
C GLU A 202 18.26 14.29 2.86
N ASP A 203 17.49 15.38 2.78
CA ASP A 203 16.04 15.36 2.57
C ASP A 203 15.67 15.46 1.08
N VAL A 204 16.61 15.79 0.20
CA VAL A 204 16.35 15.96 -1.23
C VAL A 204 16.31 14.60 -1.91
N VAL A 205 15.11 14.19 -2.33
CA VAL A 205 14.89 12.93 -3.07
C VAL A 205 14.57 13.22 -4.53
N VAL A 206 13.78 14.25 -4.81
CA VAL A 206 13.37 14.64 -6.15
C VAL A 206 13.66 16.12 -6.36
N SER A 207 13.45 16.60 -7.59
CA SER A 207 13.41 18.03 -7.88
C SER A 207 12.31 18.30 -8.88
N TYR A 208 11.20 18.87 -8.40
CA TYR A 208 10.05 19.19 -9.22
C TYR A 208 9.57 20.61 -9.01
N THR A 209 9.12 21.22 -10.10
CA THR A 209 8.24 22.40 -10.02
C THR A 209 6.80 21.95 -9.74
N PRO A 210 5.95 22.84 -9.21
CA PRO A 210 4.52 22.55 -9.07
C PRO A 210 3.83 22.16 -10.38
N LEU A 211 4.27 22.71 -11.52
CA LEU A 211 3.74 22.38 -12.85
C LEU A 211 4.13 20.98 -13.29
N ASP A 212 5.34 20.51 -12.97
CA ASP A 212 5.75 19.13 -13.26
C ASP A 212 4.80 18.13 -12.57
N ILE A 213 4.49 18.39 -11.29
CA ILE A 213 3.56 17.56 -10.53
C ILE A 213 2.16 17.60 -11.13
N ALA A 214 1.66 18.79 -11.48
CA ALA A 214 0.35 18.95 -12.08
C ALA A 214 0.22 18.14 -13.38
N LEU A 215 1.21 18.27 -14.27
CA LEU A 215 1.27 17.53 -15.53
C LEU A 215 1.37 16.03 -15.31
N MET A 216 2.19 15.57 -14.35
CA MET A 216 2.26 14.14 -13.98
C MET A 216 0.91 13.61 -13.50
N ALA A 217 0.24 14.34 -12.60
CA ALA A 217 -1.08 13.96 -12.08
C ALA A 217 -2.15 13.90 -13.18
N ALA A 218 -2.17 14.88 -14.11
CA ALA A 218 -3.10 14.89 -15.24
C ALA A 218 -2.85 13.77 -16.24
N ARG A 219 -1.59 13.48 -16.57
CA ARG A 219 -1.24 12.36 -17.46
C ARG A 219 -1.64 11.02 -16.84
N ARG A 220 -1.35 10.82 -15.55
CA ARG A 220 -1.75 9.62 -14.81
C ARG A 220 -3.28 9.43 -14.76
N ALA A 221 -4.03 10.53 -14.60
CA ALA A 221 -5.49 10.49 -14.61
C ALA A 221 -6.06 10.22 -16.02
N LEU A 222 -5.43 10.80 -17.06
CA LEU A 222 -5.77 10.57 -18.46
C LEU A 222 -5.51 9.11 -18.85
N ASP A 223 -4.33 8.58 -18.54
CA ASP A 223 -3.92 7.20 -18.81
C ASP A 223 -4.89 6.22 -18.14
N PHE A 224 -5.21 6.43 -16.87
CA PHE A 224 -6.25 5.66 -16.17
C PHE A 224 -7.60 5.72 -16.90
N SER A 225 -8.07 6.91 -17.26
CA SER A 225 -9.36 7.08 -17.94
C SER A 225 -9.40 6.42 -19.32
N THR A 226 -8.27 6.47 -20.05
CA THR A 226 -8.11 5.88 -21.37
C THR A 226 -8.08 4.36 -21.28
N PHE A 227 -7.29 3.83 -20.35
CA PHE A 227 -7.26 2.40 -20.06
C PHE A 227 -8.63 1.89 -19.65
N ARG A 228 -9.39 2.63 -18.82
CA ARG A 228 -10.75 2.24 -18.41
C ARG A 228 -11.76 2.22 -19.55
N LYS A 229 -11.60 3.07 -20.57
CA LYS A 229 -12.41 2.98 -21.81
C LYS A 229 -12.11 1.68 -22.58
N MET A 230 -10.84 1.25 -22.59
CA MET A 230 -10.42 0.00 -23.25
C MET A 230 -10.74 -1.26 -22.42
N ILE A 231 -10.66 -1.16 -21.10
CA ILE A 231 -10.79 -2.24 -20.11
C ILE A 231 -11.72 -1.75 -18.98
N PRO A 232 -13.06 -1.91 -19.17
CA PRO A 232 -14.04 -1.35 -18.25
C PRO A 232 -14.11 -2.03 -16.88
N HIS A 233 -13.50 -3.21 -16.72
CA HIS A 233 -13.59 -4.00 -15.48
C HIS A 233 -12.27 -4.68 -15.12
N ASN A 234 -12.10 -5.02 -13.85
CA ASN A 234 -10.87 -5.63 -13.33
C ASN A 234 -10.71 -7.14 -13.60
N ARG A 235 -11.73 -7.80 -14.16
CA ARG A 235 -11.68 -9.24 -14.48
C ARG A 235 -10.79 -9.60 -15.68
N VAL A 236 -10.17 -8.62 -16.33
CA VAL A 236 -9.29 -8.87 -17.48
C VAL A 236 -7.97 -9.46 -17.02
N ILE A 237 -7.48 -10.46 -17.76
CA ILE A 237 -6.18 -11.09 -17.56
C ILE A 237 -5.19 -10.59 -18.61
N PHE A 238 -3.96 -10.35 -18.17
CA PHE A 238 -2.83 -10.01 -19.02
C PHE A 238 -1.85 -11.17 -19.13
N ARG A 239 -1.20 -11.31 -20.29
CA ARG A 239 -0.10 -12.26 -20.51
C ARG A 239 1.14 -11.51 -20.98
N ILE A 240 2.32 -12.01 -20.61
CA ILE A 240 3.59 -11.51 -21.17
C ILE A 240 3.57 -11.81 -22.67
N SER A 241 4.01 -10.84 -23.48
CA SER A 241 4.04 -11.02 -24.93
C SER A 241 5.07 -12.09 -25.33
N PRO A 242 4.78 -12.99 -26.29
CA PRO A 242 5.69 -14.10 -26.65
C PRO A 242 7.08 -13.65 -27.10
N HIS A 243 7.20 -12.48 -27.73
CA HIS A 243 8.48 -11.91 -28.18
C HIS A 243 9.34 -11.37 -27.03
N ILE A 244 8.76 -11.18 -25.84
CA ILE A 244 9.45 -10.68 -24.64
C ILE A 244 9.99 -11.82 -23.79
N GLU A 245 9.39 -13.01 -23.85
CA GLU A 245 9.82 -14.16 -23.04
C GLU A 245 11.31 -14.50 -23.25
N ARG A 246 11.85 -14.26 -24.45
CA ARG A 246 13.25 -14.54 -24.80
C ARG A 246 14.24 -13.49 -24.29
N ASP A 247 13.81 -12.25 -24.05
CA ASP A 247 14.66 -11.11 -23.65
C ASP A 247 14.15 -10.46 -22.35
N LYS A 248 13.50 -11.26 -21.49
CA LYS A 248 12.81 -10.77 -20.29
C LYS A 248 13.73 -9.94 -19.38
N GLU A 249 14.98 -10.33 -19.21
CA GLU A 249 15.97 -9.62 -18.40
C GLU A 249 16.26 -8.21 -18.92
N LYS A 250 16.59 -8.08 -20.22
CA LYS A 250 16.87 -6.77 -20.87
C LYS A 250 15.69 -5.81 -20.82
N VAL A 251 14.47 -6.34 -20.92
CA VAL A 251 13.23 -5.55 -20.83
C VAL A 251 13.00 -5.07 -19.41
N THR A 252 13.25 -5.95 -18.43
CA THR A 252 13.08 -5.67 -17.01
C THR A 252 14.01 -4.54 -16.56
N GLU A 253 15.22 -4.39 -17.12
CA GLU A 253 16.15 -3.29 -16.80
C GLU A 253 15.59 -1.88 -17.07
N LYS A 254 14.64 -1.74 -18.00
CA LYS A 254 14.01 -0.45 -18.35
C LYS A 254 12.84 -0.07 -17.44
N LEU A 255 12.40 -1.00 -16.61
CA LEU A 255 11.29 -0.81 -15.70
C LEU A 255 11.80 -0.26 -14.38
N ASP A 256 11.04 0.62 -13.73
CA ASP A 256 11.31 0.94 -12.34
C ASP A 256 10.98 -0.26 -11.44
N ALA A 257 11.41 -0.24 -10.19
CA ALA A 257 11.23 -1.38 -9.32
C ALA A 257 9.75 -1.76 -9.05
N ASN A 258 8.76 -0.86 -9.24
CA ASN A 258 7.33 -1.18 -9.06
C ASN A 258 6.78 -1.84 -10.29
N GLU A 259 7.17 -1.31 -11.45
CA GLU A 259 6.84 -1.89 -12.74
C GLU A 259 7.40 -3.30 -12.85
N LYS A 260 8.65 -3.53 -12.42
CA LYS A 260 9.25 -4.87 -12.31
C LYS A 260 8.40 -5.78 -11.44
N PHE A 261 7.95 -5.29 -10.28
CA PHE A 261 7.16 -6.09 -9.35
C PHE A 261 5.79 -6.46 -9.93
N ILE A 262 5.02 -5.49 -10.44
CA ILE A 262 3.73 -5.77 -11.10
C ILE A 262 3.94 -6.71 -12.30
N PHE A 263 4.96 -6.46 -13.12
CA PHE A 263 5.29 -7.30 -14.27
C PHE A 263 5.61 -8.74 -13.85
N SER A 264 6.28 -8.95 -12.71
CA SER A 264 6.57 -10.29 -12.18
C SER A 264 5.33 -11.06 -11.72
N LEU A 265 4.25 -10.37 -11.33
CA LEU A 265 2.98 -10.98 -10.92
C LEU A 265 2.12 -11.42 -12.10
N ILE A 266 2.43 -10.96 -13.31
CA ILE A 266 1.70 -11.30 -14.54
C ILE A 266 2.16 -12.68 -15.03
N ASP A 267 1.38 -13.70 -14.68
CA ASP A 267 1.62 -15.10 -15.03
C ASP A 267 0.66 -15.65 -16.11
N GLY A 268 -0.18 -14.77 -16.67
CA GLY A 268 -1.19 -15.15 -17.65
C GLY A 268 -2.46 -15.78 -17.07
N THR A 269 -2.61 -15.77 -15.74
CA THR A 269 -3.79 -16.28 -15.01
C THR A 269 -4.40 -15.25 -14.07
N ARG A 270 -3.61 -14.32 -13.52
CA ARG A 270 -4.11 -13.29 -12.60
C ARG A 270 -4.87 -12.17 -13.33
N ASN A 271 -6.03 -11.79 -12.78
CA ASN A 271 -6.78 -10.61 -13.19
C ASN A 271 -6.33 -9.34 -12.43
N ILE A 272 -6.84 -8.18 -12.84
CA ILE A 272 -6.44 -6.88 -12.25
C ILE A 272 -6.78 -6.81 -10.75
N ASP A 273 -7.92 -7.35 -10.31
CA ASP A 273 -8.28 -7.37 -8.87
C ASP A 273 -7.26 -8.16 -8.04
N GLN A 274 -6.78 -9.27 -8.60
CA GLN A 274 -5.71 -10.05 -7.99
C GLN A 274 -4.38 -9.29 -8.02
N LEU A 275 -4.01 -8.66 -9.12
CA LEU A 275 -2.78 -7.85 -9.19
C LEU A 275 -2.79 -6.72 -8.15
N ILE A 276 -3.92 -6.05 -7.93
CA ILE A 276 -4.12 -5.06 -6.86
C ILE A 276 -3.89 -5.71 -5.49
N ARG A 277 -4.55 -6.85 -5.21
CA ARG A 277 -4.43 -7.55 -3.92
C ARG A 277 -3.02 -8.08 -3.64
N PHE A 278 -2.39 -8.71 -4.64
CA PHE A 278 -1.05 -9.31 -4.51
C PHE A 278 0.03 -8.24 -4.41
N SER A 279 -0.10 -7.15 -5.17
CA SER A 279 0.87 -6.06 -5.10
C SER A 279 0.69 -5.15 -3.89
N GLY A 280 -0.54 -5.09 -3.34
CA GLY A 280 -0.94 -4.16 -2.31
C GLY A 280 -0.98 -2.69 -2.78
N ASN A 281 -0.81 -2.42 -4.07
CA ASN A 281 -0.93 -1.08 -4.63
C ASN A 281 -2.40 -0.72 -4.85
N ASP A 282 -2.71 0.58 -4.88
CA ASP A 282 -4.04 1.05 -5.25
C ASP A 282 -4.34 0.76 -6.72
N GLU A 283 -5.62 0.77 -7.05
CA GLU A 283 -6.11 0.47 -8.39
C GLU A 283 -5.53 1.41 -9.46
N ILE A 284 -5.43 2.70 -9.17
CA ILE A 284 -4.93 3.70 -10.14
C ILE A 284 -3.47 3.40 -10.46
N SER A 285 -2.65 3.09 -9.45
CA SER A 285 -1.25 2.69 -9.63
C SER A 285 -1.12 1.47 -10.53
N VAL A 286 -1.84 0.40 -10.21
CA VAL A 286 -1.76 -0.85 -10.97
C VAL A 286 -2.22 -0.63 -12.40
N ILE A 287 -3.30 0.12 -12.62
CA ILE A 287 -3.81 0.40 -13.96
C ILE A 287 -2.83 1.24 -14.78
N ASN A 288 -2.21 2.27 -14.19
CA ASN A 288 -1.23 3.07 -14.91
C ASN A 288 0.00 2.25 -15.31
N ILE A 289 0.48 1.37 -14.41
CA ILE A 289 1.56 0.44 -14.71
C ILE A 289 1.14 -0.52 -15.84
N LEU A 290 -0.04 -1.14 -15.74
CA LEU A 290 -0.56 -2.04 -16.78
C LEU A 290 -0.71 -1.33 -18.12
N TYR A 291 -1.22 -0.09 -18.14
CA TYR A 291 -1.34 0.71 -19.36
C TYR A 291 0.02 0.98 -19.99
N ARG A 292 1.03 1.35 -19.19
CA ARG A 292 2.38 1.56 -19.68
C ARG A 292 3.00 0.27 -20.24
N LEU A 293 2.84 -0.86 -19.54
CA LEU A 293 3.32 -2.17 -20.00
C LEU A 293 2.63 -2.61 -21.31
N VAL A 294 1.32 -2.36 -21.46
CA VAL A 294 0.58 -2.62 -22.71
C VAL A 294 1.08 -1.73 -23.84
N THR A 295 1.25 -0.43 -23.58
CA THR A 295 1.69 0.55 -24.59
C THR A 295 3.13 0.27 -25.06
N MET A 296 3.98 -0.24 -24.17
CA MET A 296 5.33 -0.72 -24.50
C MET A 296 5.33 -2.08 -25.22
N GLY A 297 4.17 -2.74 -25.37
CA GLY A 297 4.05 -4.06 -25.99
C GLY A 297 4.53 -5.21 -25.11
N LEU A 298 4.82 -4.97 -23.83
CA LEU A 298 5.38 -5.97 -22.92
C LEU A 298 4.37 -7.03 -22.49
N ILE A 299 3.11 -6.61 -22.37
CA ILE A 299 1.99 -7.48 -22.04
C ILE A 299 0.85 -7.26 -23.03
N THR A 300 0.04 -8.30 -23.22
CA THR A 300 -1.16 -8.23 -24.04
C THR A 300 -2.38 -8.67 -23.25
N LYS A 301 -3.51 -8.04 -23.56
CA LYS A 301 -4.82 -8.44 -23.05
C LYS A 301 -5.16 -9.82 -23.61
N SER A 302 -5.55 -10.75 -22.74
CA SER A 302 -6.14 -12.02 -23.18
C SER A 302 -7.50 -11.78 -23.85
N LYS A 303 -7.81 -12.55 -24.92
CA LYS A 303 -9.16 -12.59 -25.51
C LYS A 303 -10.19 -13.20 -24.54
N ASP A 304 -9.73 -13.93 -23.54
CA ASP A 304 -10.58 -14.51 -22.51
C ASP A 304 -11.07 -13.41 -21.56
N ILE A 305 -12.34 -13.01 -21.67
CA ILE A 305 -13.08 -12.44 -20.54
C ILE A 305 -13.52 -13.63 -19.70
N GLY A 306 -12.58 -14.21 -18.97
CA GLY A 306 -12.93 -15.22 -18.00
C GLY A 306 -13.58 -14.52 -16.82
N VAL A 307 -14.80 -14.91 -16.45
CA VAL A 307 -15.00 -15.18 -15.03
C VAL A 307 -14.05 -16.35 -14.75
N TYR A 308 -12.78 -16.04 -14.51
CA TYR A 308 -11.84 -17.01 -14.01
C TYR A 308 -12.24 -17.20 -12.55
N GLU A 309 -13.26 -18.05 -12.33
CA GLU A 309 -13.29 -18.85 -11.12
C GLU A 309 -12.13 -19.81 -11.30
N ASP A 310 -10.95 -19.37 -10.89
CA ASP A 310 -9.87 -20.29 -10.60
C ASP A 310 -10.42 -21.27 -9.56
N GLN A 311 -10.92 -22.42 -10.00
CA GLN A 311 -11.57 -23.39 -9.12
C GLN A 311 -10.59 -23.81 -8.01
N ALA A 312 -9.28 -23.83 -8.33
CA ALA A 312 -8.23 -24.05 -7.35
C ALA A 312 -8.08 -22.85 -6.40
N TYR A 313 -8.13 -21.59 -6.85
CA TYR A 313 -8.14 -20.43 -5.96
C TYR A 313 -9.42 -20.34 -5.11
N LYS A 314 -10.58 -20.66 -5.67
CA LYS A 314 -11.87 -20.69 -4.96
C LYS A 314 -11.82 -21.73 -3.84
N GLU A 315 -11.22 -22.87 -4.13
CA GLU A 315 -10.92 -23.91 -3.15
C GLU A 315 -9.88 -23.45 -2.10
N ILE A 316 -8.74 -22.90 -2.52
CA ILE A 316 -7.69 -22.37 -1.63
C ILE A 316 -8.26 -21.29 -0.71
N SER A 317 -8.87 -20.25 -1.28
CA SER A 317 -9.47 -19.12 -0.55
C SER A 317 -10.61 -19.59 0.35
N GLY A 318 -11.38 -20.59 -0.08
CA GLY A 318 -12.42 -21.22 0.71
C GLY A 318 -11.85 -21.90 1.96
N PHE A 319 -11.01 -22.92 1.77
CA PHE A 319 -10.37 -23.64 2.88
C PHE A 319 -9.62 -22.72 3.82
N LEU A 320 -8.90 -21.73 3.27
CA LEU A 320 -8.18 -20.78 4.09
C LEU A 320 -9.13 -19.90 4.92
N THR A 321 -10.24 -19.44 4.34
CA THR A 321 -11.26 -18.70 5.09
C THR A 321 -11.83 -19.55 6.23
N THR A 322 -12.09 -20.84 6.01
CA THR A 322 -12.54 -21.75 7.06
C THR A 322 -11.49 -21.92 8.16
N LEU A 323 -10.23 -22.21 7.80
CA LEU A 323 -9.15 -22.38 8.77
C LEU A 323 -8.88 -21.11 9.58
N VAL A 324 -8.96 -19.94 8.94
CA VAL A 324 -8.84 -18.65 9.62
C VAL A 324 -9.97 -18.45 10.63
N LYS A 325 -11.22 -18.79 10.30
CA LYS A 325 -12.35 -18.72 11.24
C LYS A 325 -12.16 -19.66 12.45
N ILE A 326 -11.63 -20.86 12.22
CA ILE A 326 -11.30 -21.80 13.31
C ILE A 326 -10.24 -21.20 14.22
N LEU A 327 -9.16 -20.63 13.66
CA LEU A 327 -8.14 -19.99 14.48
C LEU A 327 -8.75 -18.81 15.28
N GLU A 328 -9.56 -17.99 14.64
CA GLU A 328 -10.22 -16.86 15.29
C GLU A 328 -11.13 -17.32 16.44
N SER A 329 -11.85 -18.45 16.30
CA SER A 329 -12.67 -18.99 17.39
C SER A 329 -11.82 -19.52 18.54
N PHE A 330 -10.69 -20.18 18.25
CA PHE A 330 -9.74 -20.61 19.28
C PHE A 330 -9.18 -19.41 20.06
N VAL A 331 -8.77 -18.36 19.35
CA VAL A 331 -8.24 -17.14 19.97
C VAL A 331 -9.31 -16.47 20.83
N LYS A 332 -10.54 -16.33 20.34
CA LYS A 332 -11.66 -15.75 21.11
C LYS A 332 -12.00 -16.55 22.36
N ALA A 333 -12.00 -17.87 22.26
CA ALA A 333 -12.23 -18.75 23.41
C ALA A 333 -11.14 -18.56 24.47
N MET A 334 -9.87 -18.48 24.05
CA MET A 334 -8.76 -18.20 24.98
C MET A 334 -8.82 -16.76 25.52
N GLU A 335 -9.14 -15.75 24.70
CA GLU A 335 -9.24 -14.34 25.13
C GLU A 335 -10.31 -14.16 26.20
N THR A 336 -11.39 -14.95 26.14
CA THR A 336 -12.47 -14.92 27.15
C THR A 336 -11.96 -15.38 28.53
N GLU A 337 -11.06 -16.36 28.57
CA GLU A 337 -10.59 -16.96 29.83
C GLU A 337 -9.30 -16.32 30.36
N ILE A 338 -8.36 -15.95 29.47
CA ILE A 338 -7.02 -15.46 29.85
C ILE A 338 -6.67 -14.08 29.27
N GLY A 339 -7.62 -13.41 28.63
CA GLY A 339 -7.45 -12.06 28.10
C GLY A 339 -6.33 -11.97 27.07
N VAL A 340 -5.55 -10.88 27.14
CA VAL A 340 -4.46 -10.58 26.18
C VAL A 340 -3.40 -11.68 26.06
N LYS A 341 -3.24 -12.54 27.08
CA LYS A 341 -2.30 -13.67 27.07
C LYS A 341 -2.63 -14.73 26.02
N ALA A 342 -3.87 -14.78 25.53
CA ALA A 342 -4.27 -15.68 24.45
C ALA A 342 -3.41 -15.49 23.19
N ARG A 343 -3.08 -14.24 22.84
CA ARG A 343 -2.27 -13.95 21.65
C ARG A 343 -0.81 -14.35 21.83
N GLU A 344 -0.28 -14.23 23.04
CA GLU A 344 1.06 -14.73 23.37
C GLU A 344 1.16 -16.25 23.19
N LEU A 345 0.09 -16.99 23.51
CA LEU A 345 0.04 -18.43 23.26
C LEU A 345 0.05 -18.77 21.77
N VAL A 346 -0.64 -17.99 20.94
CA VAL A 346 -0.60 -18.19 19.48
C VAL A 346 0.80 -17.98 18.93
N GLU A 347 1.48 -16.91 19.36
CA GLU A 347 2.87 -16.67 18.94
C GLU A 347 3.82 -17.77 19.42
N LYS A 348 3.63 -18.24 20.67
CA LYS A 348 4.39 -19.38 21.19
C LYS A 348 4.15 -20.66 20.39
N ALA A 349 2.90 -20.95 20.03
CA ALA A 349 2.53 -22.13 19.24
C ALA A 349 3.11 -22.04 17.81
N LYS A 350 3.06 -20.87 17.18
CA LYS A 350 3.72 -20.61 15.89
C LYS A 350 5.23 -20.85 15.96
N GLY A 351 5.89 -20.42 17.04
CA GLY A 351 7.32 -20.63 17.25
C GLY A 351 7.74 -22.10 17.36
N LYS A 352 6.80 -23.02 17.62
CA LYS A 352 7.05 -24.47 17.66
C LYS A 352 6.97 -25.13 16.27
N LEU A 353 6.38 -24.45 15.29
CA LEU A 353 6.20 -25.00 13.94
C LEU A 353 7.54 -25.22 13.23
N SER A 354 7.55 -26.14 12.27
CA SER A 354 8.69 -26.25 11.34
C SER A 354 9.00 -24.91 10.64
N LEU A 355 10.28 -24.68 10.29
CA LEU A 355 10.70 -23.44 9.63
C LEU A 355 9.92 -23.16 8.33
N ASP A 356 9.48 -24.20 7.62
CA ASP A 356 8.66 -24.03 6.43
C ASP A 356 7.22 -23.64 6.76
N TYR A 357 6.61 -24.19 7.81
CA TYR A 357 5.25 -23.83 8.20
C TYR A 357 5.16 -22.47 8.89
N GLN A 358 6.22 -22.04 9.58
CA GLN A 358 6.30 -20.67 10.08
C GLN A 358 6.13 -19.63 8.96
N LYS A 359 6.60 -19.93 7.74
CA LYS A 359 6.45 -19.04 6.57
C LYS A 359 4.99 -18.78 6.21
N VAL A 360 4.08 -19.72 6.47
CA VAL A 360 2.64 -19.57 6.20
C VAL A 360 2.01 -18.48 7.09
N PHE A 361 2.49 -18.35 8.33
CA PHE A 361 1.92 -17.47 9.35
C PHE A 361 2.74 -16.19 9.61
N ILE A 362 3.58 -15.77 8.65
CA ILE A 362 4.31 -14.52 8.76
C ILE A 362 3.31 -13.36 8.88
N ASN A 363 3.48 -12.54 9.92
CA ASN A 363 2.61 -11.43 10.30
C ASN A 363 1.14 -11.86 10.58
N TYR A 364 0.93 -13.08 11.07
CA TYR A 364 -0.39 -13.64 11.35
C TYR A 364 -0.42 -14.42 12.67
N PRO A 365 -1.39 -14.20 13.59
CA PRO A 365 -2.49 -13.25 13.49
C PRO A 365 -2.01 -11.79 13.51
N PRO A 366 -2.78 -10.85 12.95
CA PRO A 366 -2.36 -9.46 12.93
C PRO A 366 -2.36 -8.84 14.34
N LYS A 367 -1.47 -7.85 14.56
CA LYS A 367 -1.39 -7.08 15.81
C LYS A 367 -2.68 -6.27 16.04
N GLU A 368 -2.89 -5.81 17.29
CA GLU A 368 -4.10 -5.20 17.88
C GLU A 368 -5.06 -4.47 16.90
N GLU A 369 -6.38 -4.68 17.13
CA GLU A 369 -7.54 -4.12 16.40
C GLU A 369 -7.79 -4.58 14.95
N LYS A 370 -6.85 -5.28 14.30
CA LYS A 370 -7.07 -5.78 12.94
C LYS A 370 -7.81 -7.13 12.91
N ARG A 371 -8.68 -7.31 11.91
CA ARG A 371 -9.43 -8.56 11.68
C ARG A 371 -8.50 -9.67 11.18
N PHE A 372 -8.84 -10.92 11.48
CA PHE A 372 -8.18 -12.09 10.93
C PHE A 372 -8.44 -12.18 9.42
N GLU A 373 -7.48 -11.72 8.61
CA GLU A 373 -7.65 -11.64 7.15
C GLU A 373 -6.97 -12.80 6.42
N PRO A 374 -7.70 -13.62 5.64
CA PRO A 374 -7.12 -14.69 4.81
C PRO A 374 -6.12 -14.20 3.77
N SER A 375 -6.24 -12.95 3.31
CA SER A 375 -5.35 -12.32 2.32
C SER A 375 -3.87 -12.35 2.75
N ILE A 376 -3.59 -12.24 4.06
CA ILE A 376 -2.23 -12.27 4.60
C ILE A 376 -1.59 -13.64 4.35
N ILE A 377 -2.31 -14.73 4.63
CA ILE A 377 -1.80 -16.09 4.41
C ILE A 377 -1.76 -16.43 2.92
N LEU A 378 -2.74 -15.98 2.11
CA LEU A 378 -2.68 -16.16 0.64
C LEU A 378 -1.42 -15.54 0.04
N ARG A 379 -1.05 -14.33 0.50
CA ARG A 379 0.18 -13.68 0.08
C ARG A 379 1.40 -14.52 0.46
N ASN A 380 1.47 -14.99 1.71
CA ASN A 380 2.57 -15.85 2.18
C ASN A 380 2.70 -17.14 1.36
N ILE A 381 1.59 -17.82 1.05
CA ILE A 381 1.58 -19.02 0.21
C ILE A 381 2.11 -18.70 -1.19
N SER A 382 1.61 -17.63 -1.82
CA SER A 382 2.00 -17.29 -3.19
C SER A 382 3.49 -17.01 -3.36
N ARG A 383 4.16 -16.56 -2.29
CA ARG A 383 5.58 -16.22 -2.31
C ARG A 383 6.48 -17.39 -1.95
N TYR A 384 6.25 -18.03 -0.80
CA TYR A 384 7.14 -19.08 -0.29
C TYR A 384 6.84 -20.44 -0.90
N PHE A 385 5.65 -20.59 -1.48
CA PHE A 385 5.14 -21.81 -2.09
C PHE A 385 4.55 -21.50 -3.49
N PRO A 386 5.36 -20.92 -4.40
CA PRO A 386 4.88 -20.48 -5.71
C PRO A 386 4.54 -21.65 -6.64
N ASP A 387 5.11 -22.82 -6.36
CA ASP A 387 4.86 -24.07 -7.06
C ASP A 387 3.38 -24.48 -6.90
N PRO A 388 2.65 -24.74 -7.99
CA PRO A 388 1.29 -25.27 -7.95
C PRO A 388 1.06 -26.42 -6.96
N ASP A 389 2.03 -27.32 -6.81
CA ASP A 389 1.91 -28.50 -5.95
C ASP A 389 1.92 -28.15 -4.45
N LYS A 390 2.40 -26.95 -4.11
CA LYS A 390 2.52 -26.48 -2.72
C LYS A 390 1.44 -25.48 -2.31
N ARG A 391 0.48 -25.18 -3.19
CA ARG A 391 -0.59 -24.19 -2.94
C ARG A 391 -1.49 -24.50 -1.74
N PHE A 392 -1.53 -25.76 -1.29
CA PHE A 392 -2.33 -26.22 -0.14
C PHE A 392 -1.52 -26.52 1.12
N VAL A 393 -0.22 -26.17 1.15
CA VAL A 393 0.67 -26.41 2.31
C VAL A 393 0.14 -25.80 3.61
N PHE A 394 -0.66 -24.73 3.50
CA PHE A 394 -1.27 -24.09 4.66
C PHE A 394 -2.19 -25.03 5.43
N ILE A 395 -2.82 -26.03 4.79
CA ILE A 395 -3.66 -27.01 5.48
C ILE A 395 -2.84 -27.78 6.53
N ASP A 396 -1.62 -28.18 6.17
CA ASP A 396 -0.69 -28.85 7.10
C ASP A 396 -0.21 -27.91 8.19
N ALA A 397 0.18 -26.69 7.79
CA ALA A 397 0.67 -25.68 8.73
C ALA A 397 -0.39 -25.32 9.78
N PHE A 398 -1.66 -25.18 9.38
CA PHE A 398 -2.77 -24.93 10.32
C PHE A 398 -3.05 -26.11 11.22
N TYR A 399 -3.01 -27.33 10.69
CA TYR A 399 -3.19 -28.53 11.51
C TYR A 399 -2.16 -28.59 12.64
N GLU A 400 -0.87 -28.42 12.32
CA GLU A 400 0.21 -28.41 13.31
C GLU A 400 0.05 -27.27 14.33
N LEU A 401 -0.34 -26.07 13.86
CA LEU A 401 -0.62 -24.92 14.73
C LEU A 401 -1.77 -25.23 15.70
N PHE A 402 -2.87 -25.81 15.20
CA PHE A 402 -4.02 -26.17 16.03
C PHE A 402 -3.68 -27.25 17.05
N THR A 403 -2.88 -28.24 16.69
CA THR A 403 -2.38 -29.24 17.65
C THR A 403 -1.62 -28.57 18.79
N HIS A 404 -0.65 -27.69 18.47
CA HIS A 404 0.11 -26.98 19.51
C HIS A 404 -0.74 -26.04 20.37
N LEU A 405 -1.74 -25.39 19.77
CA LEU A 405 -2.67 -24.54 20.50
C LEU A 405 -3.54 -25.36 21.46
N LEU A 406 -4.12 -26.46 21.00
CA LEU A 406 -4.95 -27.33 21.83
C LEU A 406 -4.13 -27.99 22.95
N ASP A 407 -2.87 -28.37 22.70
CA ASP A 407 -1.96 -28.83 23.75
C ASP A 407 -1.72 -27.77 24.83
N ASP A 408 -1.41 -26.53 24.41
CA ASP A 408 -1.18 -25.43 25.34
C ASP A 408 -2.48 -25.06 26.10
N MET A 409 -3.64 -25.10 25.45
CA MET A 409 -4.95 -24.92 26.07
C MET A 409 -5.24 -26.00 27.11
N ASN A 410 -5.02 -27.27 26.77
CA ASN A 410 -5.24 -28.38 27.70
C ASN A 410 -4.35 -28.26 28.94
N ARG A 411 -3.09 -27.84 28.76
CA ARG A 411 -2.15 -27.63 29.87
C ARG A 411 -2.52 -26.43 30.75
N ILE A 412 -3.07 -25.35 30.18
CA ILE A 412 -3.29 -24.07 30.88
C ILE A 412 -4.71 -23.94 31.42
N LEU A 413 -5.71 -24.29 30.61
CA LEU A 413 -7.14 -24.14 30.91
C LEU A 413 -7.78 -25.45 31.35
N GLY A 414 -7.12 -26.59 31.09
CA GLY A 414 -7.61 -27.91 31.43
C GLY A 414 -8.46 -28.58 30.35
N GLU A 415 -8.75 -29.85 30.58
CA GLU A 415 -9.40 -30.75 29.63
C GLU A 415 -10.84 -30.31 29.31
N THR A 416 -11.61 -29.90 30.31
CA THR A 416 -13.01 -29.47 30.15
C THR A 416 -13.14 -28.31 29.15
N TRP A 417 -12.24 -27.33 29.22
CA TRP A 417 -12.24 -26.17 28.32
C TRP A 417 -11.79 -26.54 26.92
N THR A 418 -10.77 -27.39 26.82
CA THR A 418 -10.25 -27.88 25.54
C THR A 418 -11.33 -28.66 24.79
N LYS A 419 -12.06 -29.55 25.48
CA LYS A 419 -13.21 -30.30 24.92
C LYS A 419 -14.29 -29.38 24.37
N LYS A 420 -14.61 -28.29 25.08
CA LYS A 420 -15.61 -27.31 24.62
C LYS A 420 -15.21 -26.67 23.29
N VAL A 421 -13.95 -26.26 23.16
CA VAL A 421 -13.43 -25.64 21.93
C VAL A 421 -13.32 -26.64 20.79
N VAL A 422 -12.95 -27.88 21.09
CA VAL A 422 -12.90 -28.97 20.11
C VAL A 422 -14.30 -29.34 19.62
N HIS A 423 -15.32 -29.26 20.45
CA HIS A 423 -16.71 -29.50 20.02
C HIS A 423 -17.16 -28.50 18.95
N GLU A 424 -16.64 -27.26 18.96
CA GLU A 424 -16.92 -26.29 17.89
C GLU A 424 -16.30 -26.69 16.54
N LEU A 425 -15.24 -27.50 16.53
CA LEU A 425 -14.64 -28.02 15.29
C LEU A 425 -15.62 -28.88 14.49
N GLU A 426 -16.57 -29.56 15.14
CA GLU A 426 -17.60 -30.36 14.45
C GLU A 426 -18.51 -29.51 13.57
N VAL A 427 -18.77 -28.26 13.97
CA VAL A 427 -19.54 -27.30 13.17
C VAL A 427 -18.77 -26.96 11.89
N TYR A 428 -17.48 -26.64 12.01
CA TYR A 428 -16.64 -26.32 10.86
C TYR A 428 -16.40 -27.53 9.96
N ARG A 429 -16.24 -28.72 10.54
CA ARG A 429 -16.13 -29.99 9.81
C ARG A 429 -17.38 -30.26 8.97
N SER A 430 -18.56 -30.05 9.54
CA SER A 430 -19.85 -30.15 8.84
C SER A 430 -19.99 -29.09 7.75
N GLU A 431 -19.54 -27.86 8.02
CA GLU A 431 -19.50 -26.78 7.04
C GLU A 431 -18.59 -27.12 5.85
N VAL A 432 -17.40 -27.70 6.09
CA VAL A 432 -16.48 -28.15 5.04
C VAL A 432 -17.11 -29.21 4.15
N HIS A 433 -17.85 -30.17 4.73
CA HIS A 433 -18.56 -31.19 3.96
C HIS A 433 -19.61 -30.61 3.04
N ARG A 434 -20.37 -29.62 3.52
CA ARG A 434 -21.49 -29.00 2.82
C ARG A 434 -21.06 -28.00 1.74
N ILE A 435 -20.03 -27.20 2.01
CA ILE A 435 -19.65 -26.06 1.16
C ILE A 435 -18.72 -26.48 0.02
N TYR A 436 -17.76 -27.36 0.27
CA TYR A 436 -16.70 -27.65 -0.69
C TYR A 436 -16.99 -28.93 -1.49
N PRO A 437 -16.73 -28.95 -2.82
CA PRO A 437 -16.82 -30.17 -3.62
C PRO A 437 -15.78 -31.21 -3.18
N ASP A 438 -16.00 -32.48 -3.50
CA ASP A 438 -15.02 -33.53 -3.15
C ASP A 438 -13.68 -33.32 -3.86
N SER A 439 -12.60 -33.36 -3.10
CA SER A 439 -11.23 -33.20 -3.58
C SER A 439 -10.22 -33.88 -2.64
N PRO A 440 -8.99 -34.16 -3.08
CA PRO A 440 -7.93 -34.65 -2.20
C PRO A 440 -7.68 -33.73 -1.01
N ASN A 441 -7.73 -32.40 -1.23
CA ASN A 441 -7.48 -31.39 -0.21
C ASN A 441 -8.64 -31.26 0.79
N LYS A 442 -9.90 -31.38 0.32
CA LYS A 442 -11.06 -31.48 1.21
C LYS A 442 -10.94 -32.68 2.14
N ARG A 443 -10.64 -33.86 1.58
CA ARG A 443 -10.48 -35.10 2.37
C ARG A 443 -9.35 -34.97 3.38
N LYS A 444 -8.24 -34.33 3.00
CA LYS A 444 -7.12 -34.02 3.90
C LYS A 444 -7.53 -33.09 5.05
N LEU A 445 -8.18 -31.97 4.75
CA LEU A 445 -8.66 -31.02 5.75
C LEU A 445 -9.64 -31.69 6.73
N VAL A 446 -10.62 -32.43 6.21
CA VAL A 446 -11.57 -33.20 7.02
C VAL A 446 -10.84 -34.19 7.93
N SER A 447 -9.90 -34.97 7.39
CA SER A 447 -9.11 -35.93 8.17
C SER A 447 -8.32 -35.26 9.29
N TYR A 448 -7.80 -34.05 9.08
CA TYR A 448 -7.11 -33.29 10.12
C TYR A 448 -8.06 -32.81 11.21
N LEU A 449 -9.25 -32.32 10.86
CA LEU A 449 -10.28 -31.97 11.84
C LEU A 449 -10.71 -33.21 12.65
N ASP A 450 -10.94 -34.35 11.99
CA ASP A 450 -11.27 -35.63 12.65
C ASP A 450 -10.19 -36.05 13.66
N LYS A 451 -8.91 -35.91 13.30
CA LYS A 451 -7.78 -36.21 14.18
C LYS A 451 -7.75 -35.29 15.40
N LEU A 452 -7.99 -33.99 15.22
CA LEU A 452 -8.04 -33.05 16.34
C LEU A 452 -9.22 -33.37 17.27
N THR A 453 -10.40 -33.68 16.73
CA THR A 453 -11.55 -34.11 17.55
C THR A 453 -11.23 -35.39 18.32
N ALA A 454 -10.63 -36.39 17.68
CA ALA A 454 -10.31 -37.66 18.33
C ALA A 454 -9.27 -37.50 19.45
N LEU A 455 -8.28 -36.62 19.28
CA LEU A 455 -7.20 -36.43 20.26
C LEU A 455 -7.63 -35.62 21.48
N TYR A 456 -8.53 -34.65 21.31
CA TYR A 456 -8.84 -33.66 22.37
C TYR A 456 -10.33 -33.62 22.76
N GLY A 457 -11.19 -34.40 22.10
CA GLY A 457 -12.65 -34.42 22.35
C GLY A 457 -13.12 -35.53 23.28
N GLY A 458 -12.32 -36.59 23.47
CA GLY A 458 -12.64 -37.77 24.28
C GLY A 458 -12.50 -37.55 25.77
#